data_AF-A0A7X4KFI0-F1
#
_entry.id   AF-A0A7X4KFI0-F1
#
_cell.length_a   1.000
_cell.length_b   1.000
_cell.length_c   1.000
_cell.angle_alpha   90.00
_cell.angle_beta   90.00
_cell.angle_gamma   90.00
#
_symmetry.space_group_name_H-M   'P 1'
#
loop_
_entity.id
_entity.type
_entity.pdbx_description
1 polymer ?
#
loop_
_entity_poly.entity_id
_entity_poly.type
_entity_poly.pdbx_seq_one_letter_code
_entity_poly.pdbx_strand_id
1 'polypeptide(L)'
;MPELLEFDRHAILAGEIWRLWTCHLVHYSTQHALIDLATAAAAGAVALPALGWRRLCLAIALTAPLISGGLLLLAPDLSYYRGASGMAVMLAVLAACTLWPHAGKRARTALALLGAVLAVKIGAEAIGYSTAWSDLPAGVHVAWQAHLLGVVAAAIAIKAASAIPAR
;
A
#
# COMPACT_ATOMS: atom_id res chain seq x y z
N MET A 1 0.66 -21.53 -7.59
CA MET A 1 1.27 -21.76 -6.26
C MET A 1 1.36 -20.43 -5.51
N PRO A 2 0.26 -19.71 -5.27
CA PRO A 2 0.28 -18.52 -4.42
C PRO A 2 0.74 -18.83 -2.98
N GLU A 3 0.63 -20.07 -2.54
CA GLU A 3 0.99 -20.57 -1.20
C GLU A 3 2.48 -20.43 -0.88
N LEU A 4 3.35 -20.43 -1.90
CA LEU A 4 4.80 -20.23 -1.73
C LEU A 4 5.17 -18.75 -1.54
N LEU A 5 4.32 -17.86 -2.03
CA LEU A 5 4.59 -16.43 -2.14
C LEU A 5 3.79 -15.59 -1.15
N GLU A 6 2.63 -16.07 -0.73
CA GLU A 6 1.75 -15.34 0.19
C GLU A 6 2.44 -15.08 1.53
N PHE A 7 1.91 -14.07 2.22
CA PHE A 7 2.24 -13.89 3.61
C PHE A 7 1.64 -15.08 4.34
N ASP A 8 2.50 -15.89 4.94
CA ASP A 8 2.14 -16.93 5.90
C ASP A 8 2.92 -16.59 7.17
N ARG A 9 2.18 -16.26 8.24
CA ARG A 9 2.76 -15.84 9.50
C ARG A 9 3.75 -16.87 10.05
N HIS A 10 3.39 -18.14 10.05
CA HIS A 10 4.24 -19.19 10.62
C HIS A 10 5.49 -19.41 9.77
N ALA A 11 5.35 -19.42 8.44
CA ALA A 11 6.49 -19.58 7.54
C ALA A 11 7.47 -18.40 7.65
N ILE A 12 6.96 -17.16 7.74
CA ILE A 12 7.81 -15.97 7.93
C ILE A 12 8.59 -16.06 9.24
N LEU A 13 7.92 -16.42 10.34
CA LEU A 13 8.57 -16.61 11.64
C LEU A 13 9.56 -17.79 11.66
N ALA A 14 9.38 -18.77 10.78
CA ALA A 14 10.30 -19.87 10.55
C ALA A 14 11.48 -19.52 9.61
N GLY A 15 11.56 -18.28 9.10
CA GLY A 15 12.70 -17.79 8.31
C GLY A 15 12.43 -17.63 6.82
N GLU A 16 11.20 -17.84 6.33
CA GLU A 16 10.83 -17.62 4.93
C GLU A 16 10.64 -16.13 4.60
N ILE A 17 11.69 -15.33 4.81
CA ILE A 17 11.65 -13.87 4.79
C ILE A 17 11.25 -13.28 3.42
N TRP A 18 11.41 -14.01 2.31
CA TRP A 18 11.01 -13.54 0.98
C TRP A 18 9.51 -13.23 0.90
N ARG A 19 8.69 -13.90 1.73
CA ARG A 19 7.25 -13.67 1.85
C ARG A 19 6.90 -12.25 2.28
N LEU A 20 7.82 -11.52 2.91
CA LEU A 20 7.66 -10.11 3.22
C LEU A 20 7.55 -9.22 1.97
N TRP A 21 8.07 -9.70 0.83
CA TRP A 21 7.96 -9.02 -0.47
C TRP A 21 6.94 -9.69 -1.37
N THR A 22 6.99 -11.02 -1.48
CA THR A 22 6.25 -11.75 -2.51
C THR A 22 4.75 -11.81 -2.24
N CYS A 23 4.30 -11.58 -1.01
CA CYS A 23 2.88 -11.58 -0.66
C CYS A 23 2.08 -10.50 -1.40
N HIS A 24 2.77 -9.44 -1.83
CA HIS A 24 2.20 -8.35 -2.62
C HIS A 24 2.06 -8.68 -4.11
N LEU A 25 2.62 -9.81 -4.57
CA LEU A 25 2.58 -10.22 -5.98
C LEU A 25 1.46 -11.23 -6.25
N VAL A 26 0.82 -11.75 -5.22
CA VAL A 26 -0.26 -12.73 -5.30
C VAL A 26 -1.54 -12.14 -4.73
N HIS A 27 -2.68 -12.57 -5.27
CA HIS A 27 -4.00 -12.03 -4.94
C HIS A 27 -5.02 -13.18 -4.82
N TYR A 28 -6.12 -12.92 -4.13
CA TYR A 28 -7.22 -13.89 -4.00
C TYR A 28 -8.08 -14.00 -5.26
N SER A 29 -8.03 -13.01 -6.15
CA SER A 29 -8.80 -12.97 -7.38
C SER A 29 -8.13 -12.10 -8.44
N THR A 30 -8.54 -12.28 -9.70
CA THR A 30 -8.06 -11.47 -10.83
C THR A 30 -8.55 -10.03 -10.73
N GLN A 31 -9.80 -9.79 -10.33
CA GLN A 31 -10.32 -8.43 -10.22
C GLN A 31 -9.61 -7.64 -9.11
N HIS A 32 -9.33 -8.25 -7.96
CA HIS A 32 -8.51 -7.63 -6.92
C HIS A 32 -7.12 -7.27 -7.45
N ALA A 33 -6.46 -8.20 -8.15
CA ALA A 33 -5.15 -7.94 -8.75
C ALA A 33 -5.17 -6.79 -9.78
N LEU A 34 -6.21 -6.72 -10.62
CA LEU A 34 -6.34 -5.67 -11.63
C LEU A 34 -6.56 -4.29 -11.00
N ILE A 35 -7.39 -4.20 -9.95
CA ILE A 35 -7.65 -2.93 -9.25
C ILE A 35 -6.37 -2.42 -8.59
N ASP A 36 -5.65 -3.30 -7.88
CA ASP A 36 -4.39 -2.94 -7.24
C ASP A 36 -3.34 -2.50 -8.27
N LEU A 37 -3.19 -3.27 -9.35
CA LEU A 37 -2.23 -2.96 -10.41
C LEU A 37 -2.57 -1.64 -11.10
N ALA A 38 -3.83 -1.41 -11.46
CA ALA A 38 -4.26 -0.17 -12.12
C ALA A 38 -4.03 1.05 -11.23
N THR A 39 -4.36 0.93 -9.94
CA THR A 39 -4.15 2.01 -8.96
C THR A 39 -2.65 2.28 -8.77
N ALA A 40 -1.85 1.24 -8.58
CA ALA A 40 -0.40 1.35 -8.42
C ALA A 40 0.27 1.92 -9.68
N ALA A 41 -0.11 1.46 -10.88
CA ALA A 41 0.45 1.94 -12.14
C ALA A 41 0.11 3.42 -12.38
N ALA A 42 -1.15 3.82 -12.18
CA ALA A 42 -1.57 5.21 -12.35
C ALA A 42 -0.87 6.14 -11.35
N ALA A 43 -0.87 5.78 -10.06
CA ALA A 43 -0.21 6.58 -9.03
C ALA A 43 1.31 6.62 -9.20
N GLY A 44 1.92 5.48 -9.53
CA GLY A 44 3.35 5.38 -9.84
C GLY A 44 3.74 6.26 -11.02
N ALA A 45 2.94 6.27 -12.10
CA ALA A 45 3.18 7.13 -13.26
C ALA A 45 3.10 8.63 -12.91
N VAL A 46 2.21 9.02 -12.00
CA VAL A 46 2.12 10.40 -11.50
C VAL A 46 3.32 10.78 -10.61
N ALA A 47 3.77 9.87 -9.74
CA ALA A 47 4.88 10.12 -8.83
C ALA A 47 6.26 10.06 -9.51
N LEU A 48 6.39 9.26 -10.58
CA LEU A 48 7.67 8.97 -11.25
C LEU A 48 8.42 10.21 -11.74
N PRO A 49 7.81 11.21 -12.41
CA PRO A 49 8.54 12.39 -12.86
C PRO A 49 9.16 13.22 -11.73
N ALA A 50 8.49 13.25 -10.57
CA ALA A 50 8.95 14.02 -9.41
C ALA A 50 10.00 13.27 -8.58
N LEU A 51 9.86 11.96 -8.43
CA LEU A 51 10.75 11.14 -7.59
C LEU A 51 11.94 10.55 -8.37
N GLY A 52 11.77 10.32 -9.67
CA GLY A 52 12.68 9.53 -10.49
C GLY A 52 12.61 8.03 -10.20
N TRP A 53 13.00 7.24 -11.21
CA TRP A 53 12.91 5.77 -11.18
C TRP A 53 13.55 5.13 -9.94
N ARG A 54 14.79 5.53 -9.62
CA ARG A 54 15.55 4.93 -8.52
C ARG A 54 14.87 5.09 -7.16
N ARG A 55 14.35 6.30 -6.87
CA ARG A 55 13.69 6.57 -5.58
C ARG A 55 12.34 5.87 -5.50
N LEU A 56 11.59 5.81 -6.61
CA LEU A 56 10.33 5.10 -6.66
C LEU A 56 10.51 3.60 -6.45
N CYS A 57 11.48 2.97 -7.13
CA CYS A 57 11.79 1.55 -6.91
C CYS A 57 12.24 1.27 -5.49
N LEU A 58 13.06 2.14 -4.90
CA LEU A 58 13.48 1.99 -3.51
C LEU A 58 12.29 2.11 -2.54
N ALA A 59 11.40 3.09 -2.75
CA ALA A 59 10.19 3.23 -1.95
C ALA A 59 9.32 1.97 -2.03
N ILE A 60 9.13 1.41 -3.22
CA ILE A 60 8.40 0.15 -3.41
C ILE A 60 9.10 -1.00 -2.66
N ALA A 61 10.40 -1.19 -2.88
CA ALA A 61 11.17 -2.30 -2.30
C ALA A 61 11.21 -2.28 -0.77
N LEU A 62 11.21 -1.09 -0.15
CA LEU A 62 11.20 -0.92 1.31
C LEU A 62 9.79 -0.93 1.90
N THR A 63 8.77 -0.49 1.16
CA THR A 63 7.39 -0.48 1.64
C THR A 63 6.85 -1.90 1.81
N ALA A 64 7.16 -2.81 0.89
CA ALA A 64 6.70 -4.19 0.96
C ALA A 64 7.03 -4.88 2.32
N PRO A 65 8.30 -4.95 2.76
CA PRO A 65 8.63 -5.55 4.04
C PRO A 65 8.19 -4.70 5.23
N LEU A 66 8.02 -3.37 5.07
CA LEU A 66 7.44 -2.52 6.11
C LEU A 66 5.98 -2.88 6.37
N ILE A 67 5.18 -3.06 5.30
CA ILE A 67 3.79 -3.49 5.42
C ILE A 67 3.74 -4.89 6.01
N SER A 68 4.44 -5.85 5.43
CA SER A 68 4.42 -7.24 5.91
C SER A 68 4.93 -7.37 7.35
N GLY A 69 6.03 -6.69 7.70
CA GLY A 69 6.54 -6.64 9.07
C GLY A 69 5.56 -5.95 10.02
N GLY A 70 4.91 -4.87 9.59
CA GLY A 70 3.87 -4.22 10.35
C GLY A 70 2.64 -5.10 10.56
N LEU A 71 2.26 -5.95 9.58
CA LEU A 71 1.19 -6.93 9.74
C LEU A 71 1.55 -8.01 10.78
N LEU A 72 2.81 -8.43 10.86
CA LEU A 72 3.26 -9.35 11.93
C LEU A 72 3.06 -8.75 13.33
N LEU A 73 3.17 -7.43 13.46
CA LEU A 73 3.09 -6.73 14.75
C LEU A 73 1.67 -6.25 15.09
N LEU A 74 0.96 -5.68 14.11
CA LEU A 74 -0.32 -4.98 14.31
C LEU A 74 -1.54 -5.84 14.02
N ALA A 75 -1.36 -7.02 13.42
CA ALA A 75 -2.43 -7.96 13.12
C ALA A 75 -2.04 -9.37 13.59
N PRO A 76 -1.95 -9.63 14.92
CA PRO A 76 -1.50 -10.89 15.49
C PRO A 76 -2.29 -12.11 14.98
N ASP A 77 -3.59 -11.93 14.72
CA ASP A 77 -4.49 -13.00 14.29
C ASP A 77 -4.44 -13.29 12.78
N LEU A 78 -3.70 -12.49 11.99
CA LEU A 78 -3.64 -12.62 10.54
C LEU A 78 -2.76 -13.80 10.12
N SER A 79 -3.35 -14.95 9.81
CA SER A 79 -2.54 -16.11 9.39
C SER A 79 -1.98 -15.97 7.98
N TYR A 80 -2.83 -15.48 7.05
CA TYR A 80 -2.51 -15.37 5.63
C TYR A 80 -2.82 -13.98 5.08
N TYR A 81 -2.01 -13.51 4.14
CA TYR A 81 -2.28 -12.27 3.41
C TYR A 81 -1.76 -12.31 1.97
N ARG A 82 -2.57 -11.75 1.07
CA ARG A 82 -2.30 -11.60 -0.36
C ARG A 82 -2.82 -10.24 -0.81
N GLY A 83 -1.99 -9.46 -1.49
CA GLY A 83 -2.43 -8.25 -2.17
C GLY A 83 -1.42 -7.11 -2.17
N ALA A 84 -1.57 -6.23 -3.16
CA ALA A 84 -0.77 -5.02 -3.32
C ALA A 84 -1.51 -3.76 -2.87
N SER A 85 -2.71 -3.87 -2.31
CA SER A 85 -3.55 -2.73 -1.96
C SER A 85 -2.87 -1.72 -1.02
N GLY A 86 -2.08 -2.18 -0.05
CA GLY A 86 -1.25 -1.32 0.79
C GLY A 86 -0.15 -0.58 0.02
N MET A 87 0.45 -1.24 -0.97
CA MET A 87 1.41 -0.64 -1.91
C MET A 87 0.74 0.41 -2.81
N ALA A 88 -0.47 0.11 -3.28
CA ALA A 88 -1.29 1.03 -4.07
C ALA A 88 -1.64 2.29 -3.25
N VAL A 89 -2.03 2.13 -1.98
CA VAL A 89 -2.25 3.25 -1.06
C VAL A 89 -0.97 4.08 -0.87
N MET A 90 0.17 3.43 -0.63
CA MET A 90 1.47 4.13 -0.52
C MET A 90 1.76 4.97 -1.77
N LEU A 91 1.61 4.39 -2.97
CA LEU A 91 1.85 5.10 -4.23
C LEU A 91 0.86 6.24 -4.45
N ALA A 92 -0.42 6.05 -4.11
CA ALA A 92 -1.44 7.09 -4.23
C ALA A 92 -1.13 8.29 -3.32
N VAL A 93 -0.70 8.04 -2.08
CA VAL A 93 -0.29 9.11 -1.15
C VAL A 93 0.98 9.81 -1.66
N LEU A 94 1.97 9.06 -2.15
CA LEU A 94 3.16 9.67 -2.78
C LEU A 94 2.78 10.57 -3.95
N ALA A 95 1.92 10.10 -4.86
CA ALA A 95 1.45 10.87 -6.00
C ALA A 95 0.72 12.16 -5.58
N ALA A 96 -0.16 12.07 -4.58
CA ALA A 96 -0.84 13.25 -4.04
C ALA A 96 0.16 14.27 -3.48
N CYS A 97 1.17 13.79 -2.75
CA CYS A 97 2.21 14.65 -2.18
C CYS A 97 3.15 15.26 -3.23
N THR A 98 3.45 14.57 -4.33
CA THR A 98 4.25 15.14 -5.43
C THR A 98 3.47 16.19 -6.23
N LEU A 99 2.15 16.04 -6.34
CA LEU A 99 1.27 17.01 -6.97
C LEU A 99 1.04 18.27 -6.10
N TRP A 100 0.99 18.10 -4.78
CA TRP A 100 0.57 19.16 -3.84
C TRP A 100 1.30 20.51 -3.98
N PRO A 101 2.64 20.57 -4.10
CA PRO A 101 3.37 21.84 -4.22
C PRO A 101 2.94 22.65 -5.45
N HIS A 102 2.65 21.95 -6.55
CA HIS A 102 2.31 22.52 -7.86
C HIS A 102 0.80 22.75 -8.05
N ALA A 103 -0.02 22.23 -7.14
CA ALA A 103 -1.47 22.31 -7.22
C ALA A 103 -2.00 23.71 -6.83
N GLY A 104 -2.90 24.26 -7.64
CA GLY A 104 -3.71 25.43 -7.27
C GLY A 104 -4.76 25.11 -6.18
N LYS A 105 -5.44 26.13 -5.65
CA LYS A 105 -6.39 25.99 -4.51
C LYS A 105 -7.42 24.87 -4.71
N ARG A 106 -8.09 24.82 -5.86
CA ARG A 106 -9.12 23.79 -6.17
C ARG A 106 -8.54 22.39 -6.16
N ALA A 107 -7.37 22.20 -6.79
CA ALA A 107 -6.70 20.90 -6.84
C ALA A 107 -6.22 20.47 -5.44
N ARG A 108 -5.69 21.38 -4.62
CA ARG A 108 -5.37 21.08 -3.21
C ARG A 108 -6.59 20.67 -2.40
N THR A 109 -7.73 21.34 -2.58
CA THR A 109 -8.99 20.93 -1.95
C THR A 109 -9.39 19.52 -2.38
N ALA A 110 -9.30 19.20 -3.68
CA ALA A 110 -9.59 17.85 -4.18
C ALA A 110 -8.64 16.79 -3.58
N LEU A 111 -7.34 17.05 -3.55
CA LEU A 111 -6.35 16.15 -2.94
C LEU A 111 -6.62 15.95 -1.43
N ALA A 112 -6.98 17.01 -0.71
CA ALA A 112 -7.33 16.91 0.71
C ALA A 112 -8.60 16.09 0.93
N LEU A 113 -9.63 16.27 0.08
CA LEU A 113 -10.85 15.46 0.13
C LEU A 113 -10.57 13.98 -0.18
N LEU A 114 -9.72 13.68 -1.17
CA LEU A 114 -9.29 12.31 -1.45
C LEU A 114 -8.55 11.69 -0.26
N GLY A 115 -7.68 12.46 0.41
CA GLY A 115 -7.03 12.03 1.65
C GLY A 115 -8.03 11.75 2.78
N ALA A 116 -9.05 12.59 2.93
CA ALA A 116 -10.11 12.37 3.91
C ALA A 116 -10.95 11.12 3.59
N VAL A 117 -11.30 10.90 2.31
CA VAL A 117 -12.01 9.70 1.86
C VAL A 117 -11.19 8.44 2.14
N LEU A 118 -9.89 8.46 1.88
CA LEU A 118 -8.99 7.35 2.21
C LEU A 118 -8.97 7.08 3.72
N ALA A 119 -8.87 8.12 4.55
CA ALA A 119 -8.89 7.96 6.01
C ALA A 119 -10.22 7.37 6.51
N VAL A 120 -11.35 7.85 5.98
CA VAL A 120 -12.68 7.30 6.29
C VAL A 120 -12.79 5.84 5.84
N LYS A 121 -12.31 5.52 4.65
CA LYS A 121 -12.27 4.13 4.13
C LYS A 121 -11.49 3.21 5.08
N ILE A 122 -10.27 3.59 5.47
CA ILE A 122 -9.44 2.78 6.38
C ILE A 122 -10.15 2.61 7.73
N GLY A 123 -10.76 3.68 8.26
CA GLY A 123 -11.53 3.62 9.50
C GLY A 123 -12.75 2.70 9.40
N ALA A 124 -13.47 2.72 8.28
CA ALA A 124 -14.59 1.83 8.02
C ALA A 124 -14.15 0.36 7.96
N GLU A 125 -13.05 0.07 7.27
CA GLU A 125 -12.47 -1.28 7.20
C GLU A 125 -12.02 -1.77 8.59
N ALA A 126 -11.49 -0.88 9.44
CA ALA A 126 -11.07 -1.21 10.79
C ALA A 126 -12.21 -1.63 11.73
N ILE A 127 -13.44 -1.18 11.46
CA ILE A 127 -14.65 -1.59 12.20
C ILE A 127 -15.44 -2.70 11.47
N GLY A 128 -14.85 -3.32 10.44
CA GLY A 128 -15.41 -4.48 9.75
C GLY A 128 -16.31 -4.16 8.55
N TYR A 129 -16.41 -2.90 8.11
CA TYR A 129 -17.09 -2.59 6.85
C TYR A 129 -16.19 -2.94 5.66
N SER A 130 -16.59 -3.96 4.90
CA SER A 130 -16.07 -4.20 3.56
C SER A 130 -17.00 -3.59 2.51
N THR A 131 -16.45 -3.00 1.45
CA THR A 131 -17.28 -2.52 0.33
C THR A 131 -17.91 -3.71 -0.40
N ALA A 132 -19.11 -3.53 -0.93
CA ALA A 132 -19.80 -4.55 -1.75
C ALA A 132 -19.08 -4.90 -3.07
N TRP A 133 -17.97 -4.22 -3.37
CA TRP A 133 -17.17 -4.37 -4.59
C TRP A 133 -15.96 -5.31 -4.39
N SER A 134 -15.74 -5.78 -3.16
CA SER A 134 -14.73 -6.78 -2.83
C SER A 134 -15.21 -8.15 -3.34
N ASP A 135 -14.46 -8.74 -4.27
CA ASP A 135 -14.61 -10.11 -4.74
C ASP A 135 -13.77 -11.11 -3.93
N LEU A 136 -13.44 -10.74 -2.69
CA LEU A 136 -12.70 -11.59 -1.76
C LEU A 136 -13.51 -12.85 -1.42
N PRO A 137 -12.85 -14.01 -1.28
CA PRO A 137 -13.49 -15.24 -0.84
C PRO A 137 -14.17 -15.10 0.52
N ALA A 138 -15.18 -15.93 0.79
CA ALA A 138 -15.82 -15.98 2.09
C ALA A 138 -14.79 -16.24 3.20
N GLY A 139 -14.85 -15.45 4.28
CA GLY A 139 -13.90 -15.51 5.40
C GLY A 139 -12.58 -14.76 5.17
N VAL A 140 -12.35 -14.19 3.98
CA VAL A 140 -11.22 -13.29 3.73
C VAL A 140 -11.69 -11.86 3.92
N HIS A 141 -11.03 -11.15 4.83
CA HIS A 141 -11.33 -9.75 5.14
C HIS A 141 -10.21 -8.83 4.67
N VAL A 142 -10.55 -7.58 4.40
CA VAL A 142 -9.58 -6.55 4.07
C VAL A 142 -8.68 -6.29 5.28
N ALA A 143 -7.37 -6.50 5.12
CA ALA A 143 -6.38 -6.15 6.13
C ALA A 143 -6.15 -4.62 6.13
N TRP A 144 -7.02 -3.88 6.81
CA TRP A 144 -6.97 -2.41 6.89
C TRP A 144 -5.62 -1.89 7.41
N GLN A 145 -4.92 -2.67 8.25
CA GLN A 145 -3.58 -2.37 8.74
C GLN A 145 -2.60 -2.19 7.58
N ALA A 146 -2.73 -2.98 6.48
CA ALA A 146 -1.88 -2.84 5.31
C ALA A 146 -2.07 -1.49 4.61
N HIS A 147 -3.31 -0.97 4.55
CA HIS A 147 -3.59 0.36 4.02
C HIS A 147 -3.02 1.46 4.91
N LEU A 148 -3.19 1.35 6.24
CA LEU A 148 -2.60 2.29 7.19
C LEU A 148 -1.06 2.31 7.08
N LEU A 149 -0.43 1.13 7.03
CA LEU A 149 1.01 1.00 6.85
C LEU A 149 1.49 1.56 5.50
N GLY A 150 0.68 1.47 4.45
CA GLY A 150 0.93 2.14 3.18
C GLY A 150 0.98 3.67 3.30
N VAL A 151 0.05 4.27 4.05
CA VAL A 151 0.08 5.72 4.36
C VAL A 151 1.34 6.09 5.14
N VAL A 152 1.68 5.30 6.16
CA VAL A 152 2.89 5.51 6.97
C VAL A 152 4.16 5.41 6.13
N ALA A 153 4.25 4.40 5.25
CA ALA A 153 5.40 4.21 4.37
C ALA A 153 5.57 5.39 3.39
N ALA A 154 4.48 5.93 2.84
CA ALA A 154 4.52 7.12 2.00
C ALA A 154 5.08 8.33 2.77
N ALA A 155 4.63 8.55 4.01
CA ALA A 155 5.13 9.63 4.86
C ALA A 155 6.63 9.50 5.14
N ILE A 156 7.12 8.28 5.41
CA ILE A 156 8.54 7.98 5.60
C ILE A 156 9.32 8.28 4.31
N ALA A 157 8.84 7.81 3.16
CA ALA A 157 9.50 8.02 1.87
C ALA A 157 9.61 9.50 1.49
N ILE A 158 8.57 10.30 1.76
CA ILE A 158 8.58 11.76 1.52
C ILE A 158 9.61 12.44 2.42
N LYS A 159 9.63 12.10 3.71
CA LYS A 159 10.58 12.68 4.67
C LYS A 159 12.03 12.30 4.33
N ALA A 160 12.26 11.08 3.87
CA ALA A 160 13.58 10.65 3.41
C ALA A 160 13.99 11.40 2.12
N ALA A 161 13.05 11.64 1.20
CA ALA A 161 13.32 12.37 -0.03
C ALA A 161 13.63 13.86 0.20
N SER A 162 13.02 14.50 1.20
CA SER A 162 13.30 15.91 1.55
C SER A 162 14.61 16.10 2.33
N ALA A 163 15.13 15.05 2.97
CA ALA A 163 16.40 15.09 3.69
C ALA A 163 17.64 14.99 2.79
N ILE A 164 17.49 14.64 1.50
CA ILE A 164 18.59 14.56 0.53
C ILE A 164 18.59 15.86 -0.30
N PRO A 165 19.58 16.77 -0.13
CA PRO A 165 19.67 17.98 -0.93
C PRO A 165 19.67 17.63 -2.42
N ALA A 166 18.93 18.41 -3.22
CA ALA A 166 19.08 18.35 -4.67
C ALA A 166 20.55 18.65 -5.01
N ARG A 167 21.22 17.69 -5.64
CA ARG A 167 22.55 17.91 -6.22
C ARG A 167 22.41 18.78 -7.47
#